data_AF-A0A429HWA6-F1
#
_entry.id   AF-A0A429HWA6-F1
#
_cell.length_a   1.000
_cell.length_b   1.000
_cell.length_c   1.000
_cell.angle_alpha   90.00
_cell.angle_beta   90.00
_cell.angle_gamma   90.00
#
_symmetry.space_group_name_H-M   'P 1'
#
loop_
_entity.id
_entity.type
_entity.pdbx_description
1 polymer ?
#
loop_
_entity_poly.entity_id
_entity_poly.type
_entity_poly.pdbx_seq_one_letter_code
_entity_poly.pdbx_strand_id
1 'polypeptide(L)'
;MPDPDTRDLPAFAAALADRLPGSWTSEYHQHEEYDDQFPTAAQVWDMNLVSGAIAQYVLRHHAVLTHEDGTRLYLIDRPGHPGEHLAGALAPPDIDPEAFRGVREPDGIAVSTDVDMAAEDVHFDLLPRYATALAKVQHNAAHPPAPPGAPAPEPETIVMTWYGDGLLAAKATSQEAAKALRENGFTYDPAEHAFVLPGDDTAHQARCVRNAGQQLDAHGIGVTLRHPPKQP
;
A
#
# COMPACT_ATOMS: atom_id res chain seq x y z
N MET A 1 14.99 47.91 -10.88
CA MET A 1 15.45 46.52 -10.75
C MET A 1 14.98 45.81 -12.00
N PRO A 2 15.82 45.07 -12.75
CA PRO A 2 15.32 44.20 -13.79
C PRO A 2 14.42 43.13 -13.15
N ASP A 3 13.32 42.76 -13.81
CA ASP A 3 12.51 41.62 -13.37
C ASP A 3 13.38 40.35 -13.37
N PRO A 4 13.27 39.51 -12.34
CA PRO A 4 13.94 38.22 -12.33
C PRO A 4 13.51 37.39 -13.55
N ASP A 5 14.45 36.65 -14.15
CA ASP A 5 14.09 35.70 -15.21
C ASP A 5 13.31 34.54 -14.59
N THR A 6 11.98 34.60 -14.63
CA THR A 6 11.10 33.60 -14.01
C THR A 6 11.09 32.24 -14.72
N ARG A 7 11.91 32.09 -15.77
CA ARG A 7 12.27 30.79 -16.34
C ARG A 7 13.31 30.06 -15.47
N ASP A 8 14.03 30.78 -14.61
CA ASP A 8 14.92 30.21 -13.62
C ASP A 8 14.11 29.79 -12.38
N LEU A 9 14.09 28.49 -12.09
CA LEU A 9 13.31 27.90 -11.00
C LEU A 9 13.49 28.56 -9.63
N PRO A 10 14.72 28.87 -9.13
CA PRO A 10 14.87 29.52 -7.82
C PRO A 10 14.29 30.94 -7.80
N ALA A 11 14.44 31.70 -8.89
CA ALA A 11 13.90 33.04 -8.99
C ALA A 11 12.36 33.02 -9.07
N PHE A 12 11.80 32.07 -9.83
CA PHE A 12 10.37 31.81 -9.88
C PHE A 12 9.81 31.40 -8.51
N ALA A 13 10.44 30.45 -7.82
CA ALA A 13 10.00 29.96 -6.53
C ALA A 13 9.96 31.06 -5.47
N ALA A 14 10.99 31.91 -5.41
CA ALA A 14 11.02 33.07 -4.52
C ALA A 14 9.87 34.06 -4.84
N ALA A 15 9.68 34.39 -6.12
CA ALA A 15 8.61 35.31 -6.53
C ALA A 15 7.21 34.74 -6.28
N LEU A 16 7.02 33.43 -6.45
CA LEU A 16 5.78 32.73 -6.15
C LEU A 16 5.50 32.73 -4.65
N ALA A 17 6.51 32.49 -3.80
CA ALA A 17 6.36 32.57 -2.35
C ALA A 17 5.89 33.97 -1.90
N ASP A 18 6.47 35.03 -2.47
CA ASP A 18 6.07 36.42 -2.17
C ASP A 18 4.64 36.75 -2.65
N ARG A 19 4.11 36.02 -3.64
CA ARG A 19 2.81 36.29 -4.25
C ARG A 19 1.67 35.49 -3.63
N LEU A 20 1.96 34.29 -3.12
CA LEU A 20 0.96 33.46 -2.46
C LEU A 20 0.45 34.12 -1.16
N PRO A 21 -0.83 33.95 -0.82
CA PRO A 21 -1.36 34.51 0.42
C PRO A 21 -0.77 33.80 1.64
N GLY A 22 -0.53 34.58 2.68
CA GLY A 22 0.13 34.12 3.91
C GLY A 22 1.64 34.34 3.85
N SER A 23 2.36 33.67 4.76
CA SER A 23 3.82 33.77 4.84
C SER A 23 4.42 32.49 4.24
N TRP A 24 5.02 32.60 3.06
CA TRP A 24 5.72 31.51 2.41
C TRP A 24 7.22 31.79 2.34
N THR A 25 8.03 30.76 2.58
CA THR A 25 9.47 30.76 2.30
C THR A 25 9.78 29.81 1.14
N SER A 26 10.88 30.08 0.44
CA SER A 26 11.37 29.24 -0.66
C SER A 26 12.76 28.71 -0.35
N GLU A 27 12.97 27.41 -0.57
CA GLU A 27 14.27 26.76 -0.50
C GLU A 27 14.56 26.08 -1.85
N TYR A 28 15.76 26.28 -2.39
CA TYR A 28 16.18 25.71 -3.65
C TYR A 28 17.26 24.65 -3.41
N HIS A 29 17.15 23.53 -4.12
CA HIS A 29 18.07 22.41 -4.01
C HIS A 29 18.53 21.98 -5.39
N GLN A 30 19.84 21.91 -5.58
CA GLN A 30 20.46 21.32 -6.77
C GLN A 30 20.85 19.87 -6.47
N HIS A 31 20.66 18.97 -7.43
CA HIS A 31 21.07 17.57 -7.34
C HIS A 31 22.45 17.41 -7.97
N GLU A 32 23.42 16.94 -7.20
CA GLU A 32 24.75 16.62 -7.70
C GLU A 32 24.77 15.21 -8.29
N GLU A 33 24.03 14.30 -7.66
CA GLU A 33 23.86 12.90 -8.04
C GLU A 33 22.39 12.57 -8.35
N TYR A 34 22.16 11.45 -9.05
CA TYR A 34 20.80 11.01 -9.39
C TYR A 34 19.96 10.70 -8.14
N ASP A 35 20.59 10.16 -7.10
CA ASP A 35 19.89 9.75 -5.88
C ASP A 35 19.43 10.95 -5.03
N ASP A 36 20.01 12.13 -5.24
CA ASP A 36 19.68 13.37 -4.50
C ASP A 36 18.25 13.85 -4.75
N GLN A 37 17.59 13.41 -5.82
CA GLN A 37 16.22 13.80 -6.12
C GLN A 37 15.20 13.11 -5.20
N PHE A 38 15.49 11.90 -4.71
CA PHE A 38 14.51 11.05 -4.05
C PHE A 38 14.08 11.47 -2.64
N PRO A 39 14.94 12.02 -1.76
CA PRO A 39 14.55 12.36 -0.39
C PRO A 39 13.34 13.30 -0.32
N THR A 40 13.30 14.34 -1.17
CA THR A 40 12.15 15.24 -1.24
C THR A 40 11.07 14.69 -2.17
N ALA A 41 11.45 14.12 -3.32
CA ALA A 41 10.47 13.61 -4.29
C ALA A 41 9.60 12.47 -3.73
N ALA A 42 10.14 11.63 -2.83
CA ALA A 42 9.36 10.58 -2.17
C ALA A 42 8.26 11.10 -1.25
N GLN A 43 8.32 12.38 -0.87
CA GLN A 43 7.28 13.05 -0.08
C GLN A 43 6.20 13.69 -0.97
N VAL A 44 6.35 13.70 -2.29
CA VAL A 44 5.37 14.29 -3.19
C VAL A 44 4.05 13.53 -3.08
N TRP A 45 3.00 14.25 -2.70
CA TRP A 45 1.66 13.75 -2.56
C TRP A 45 0.90 13.94 -3.89
N ASP A 46 1.32 13.18 -4.88
CA ASP A 46 0.76 13.17 -6.23
C ASP A 46 0.87 11.77 -6.82
N MET A 47 -0.08 11.37 -7.65
CA MET A 47 -0.03 10.13 -8.43
C MET A 47 -0.16 10.40 -9.93
N ASN A 48 0.03 11.66 -10.35
CA ASN A 48 -0.26 12.12 -11.70
C ASN A 48 0.96 12.84 -12.33
N LEU A 49 0.91 14.17 -12.46
CA LEU A 49 1.83 14.93 -13.32
C LEU A 49 3.24 15.02 -12.74
N VAL A 50 3.34 15.31 -11.43
CA VAL A 50 4.63 15.56 -10.76
C VAL A 50 5.34 14.23 -10.54
N SER A 51 4.63 13.24 -10.02
CA SER A 51 5.14 11.87 -9.84
C SER A 51 5.51 11.23 -11.17
N GLY A 52 4.72 11.48 -12.23
CA GLY A 52 5.05 11.05 -13.58
C GLY A 52 6.36 11.65 -14.11
N ALA A 53 6.60 12.94 -13.86
CA ALA A 53 7.85 13.61 -14.26
C ALA A 53 9.06 13.08 -13.49
N ILE A 54 8.94 12.92 -12.16
CA ILE A 54 9.99 12.34 -11.30
C ILE A 54 10.36 10.93 -11.76
N ALA A 55 9.38 10.10 -12.12
CA ALA A 55 9.63 8.72 -12.53
C ALA A 55 10.29 8.60 -13.91
N GLN A 56 10.10 9.58 -14.79
CA GLN A 56 10.53 9.51 -16.20
C GLN A 56 11.83 10.27 -16.48
N TYR A 57 12.15 11.28 -15.68
CA TYR A 57 13.24 12.21 -15.97
C TYR A 57 14.23 12.31 -14.81
N VAL A 58 15.50 12.48 -15.15
CA VAL A 58 16.53 12.85 -14.16
C VAL A 58 16.39 14.33 -13.88
N LEU A 59 15.79 14.68 -12.74
CA LEU A 59 15.63 16.06 -12.31
C LEU A 59 16.97 16.57 -11.77
N ARG A 60 17.38 17.79 -12.16
CA ARG A 60 18.66 18.38 -11.75
C ARG A 60 18.58 19.23 -10.50
N HIS A 61 17.37 19.57 -10.09
CA HIS A 61 17.07 20.48 -9.01
C HIS A 61 15.58 20.46 -8.72
N HIS A 62 15.21 21.07 -7.59
CA HIS A 62 13.84 21.39 -7.24
C HIS A 62 13.83 22.61 -6.31
N ALA A 63 12.64 23.17 -6.08
CA ALA A 63 12.41 24.11 -5.00
C ALA A 63 11.27 23.61 -4.10
N VAL A 64 11.32 23.97 -2.82
CA VAL A 64 10.27 23.72 -1.85
C VAL A 64 9.76 25.06 -1.33
N LEU A 65 8.45 25.28 -1.44
CA LEU A 65 7.79 26.38 -0.76
C LEU A 65 7.21 25.88 0.56
N THR A 66 7.44 26.60 1.65
CA THR A 66 6.92 26.25 2.97
C THR A 66 6.12 27.41 3.53
N HIS A 67 4.85 27.16 3.84
CA HIS A 67 3.99 28.09 4.54
C HIS A 67 4.24 28.03 6.06
N GLU A 68 3.92 29.10 6.77
CA GLU A 68 4.08 29.19 8.23
C GLU A 68 3.32 28.11 9.03
N ASP A 69 2.24 27.55 8.48
CA ASP A 69 1.49 26.45 9.11
C ASP A 69 2.07 25.05 8.81
N GLY A 70 3.18 24.98 8.08
CA GLY A 70 3.83 23.73 7.68
C GLY A 70 3.31 23.12 6.39
N THR A 71 2.36 23.77 5.68
CA THR A 71 1.97 23.40 4.31
C THR A 71 3.17 23.54 3.39
N ARG A 72 3.44 22.51 2.57
CA ARG A 72 4.63 22.50 1.69
C ARG A 72 4.27 22.19 0.24
N LEU A 73 4.87 22.93 -0.68
CA LEU A 73 4.75 22.72 -2.13
C LEU A 73 6.11 22.35 -2.71
N TYR A 74 6.12 21.44 -3.66
CA TYR A 74 7.27 20.99 -4.43
C TYR A 74 7.19 21.55 -5.85
N LEU A 75 8.26 22.19 -6.30
CA LEU A 75 8.37 22.82 -7.60
C LEU A 75 9.53 22.23 -8.39
N ILE A 76 9.29 21.90 -9.66
CA ILE A 76 10.30 21.45 -10.62
C ILE A 76 10.03 22.07 -11.98
N ASP A 77 11.08 22.21 -12.81
CA ASP A 77 10.91 22.49 -14.23
C ASP A 77 10.03 21.42 -14.87
N ARG A 78 9.16 21.80 -15.82
CA ARG A 78 8.38 20.83 -16.60
C ARG A 78 9.23 20.31 -17.78
N PRO A 79 9.63 19.03 -17.80
CA PRO A 79 10.48 18.51 -18.87
C PRO A 79 9.81 18.64 -20.24
N GLY A 80 10.50 19.28 -21.19
CA GLY A 80 9.97 19.52 -22.55
C GLY A 80 9.07 20.76 -22.69
N HIS A 81 8.85 21.52 -21.62
CA HIS A 81 7.96 22.70 -21.62
C HIS A 81 8.64 23.89 -20.93
N PRO A 82 9.58 24.60 -21.60
CA PRO A 82 10.44 25.64 -20.98
C PRO A 82 9.74 26.95 -20.57
N GLY A 83 8.41 26.99 -20.64
CA GLY A 83 7.57 28.11 -20.16
C GLY A 83 6.62 27.69 -19.04
N GLU A 84 6.81 26.50 -18.49
CA GLU A 84 5.98 25.93 -17.44
C GLU A 84 6.82 25.23 -16.38
N HIS A 85 6.33 25.28 -15.14
CA HIS A 85 6.81 24.51 -14.01
C HIS A 85 5.73 23.52 -13.56
N LEU A 86 6.12 22.50 -12.82
CA LEU A 86 5.17 21.63 -12.13
C LEU A 86 5.16 21.95 -10.65
N ALA A 87 3.95 22.03 -10.08
CA ALA A 87 3.72 22.24 -8.66
C ALA A 87 2.93 21.07 -8.06
N GLY A 88 3.44 20.48 -7.00
CA GLY A 88 2.78 19.41 -6.26
C GLY A 88 2.76 19.67 -4.75
N ALA A 89 1.80 19.09 -4.04
CA ALA A 89 1.82 19.12 -2.58
C ALA A 89 2.89 18.14 -2.05
N LEU A 90 3.57 18.47 -0.96
CA LEU A 90 4.31 17.49 -0.17
C LEU A 90 3.42 16.95 0.94
N ALA A 91 3.48 15.65 1.18
CA ALA A 91 2.82 15.03 2.32
C ALA A 91 3.32 15.69 3.62
N PRO A 92 2.44 15.93 4.60
CA PRO A 92 2.87 16.39 5.93
C PRO A 92 3.81 15.35 6.54
N PRO A 93 4.91 15.78 7.19
CA PRO A 93 5.82 14.86 7.85
C PRO A 93 5.15 14.22 9.07
N ASP A 94 5.72 13.10 9.54
CA ASP A 94 5.38 12.47 10.81
C ASP A 94 3.92 12.00 10.98
N ILE A 95 3.19 11.82 9.88
CA ILE A 95 1.86 11.17 9.88
C ILE A 95 1.99 9.70 9.48
N ASP A 96 1.30 8.82 10.22
CA ASP A 96 1.23 7.39 9.90
C ASP A 96 0.72 7.16 8.46
N PRO A 97 1.42 6.37 7.63
CA PRO A 97 0.99 6.05 6.26
C PRO A 97 -0.45 5.53 6.15
N GLU A 98 -0.96 4.86 7.19
CA GLU A 98 -2.33 4.37 7.24
C GLU A 98 -3.37 5.51 7.18
N ALA A 99 -3.04 6.70 7.71
CA ALA A 99 -3.93 7.85 7.67
C ALA A 99 -4.18 8.38 6.24
N PHE A 100 -3.27 8.09 5.30
CA PHE A 100 -3.42 8.43 3.89
C PHE A 100 -4.31 7.44 3.13
N ARG A 101 -4.63 6.29 3.71
CA ARG A 101 -5.44 5.25 3.04
C ARG A 101 -6.81 5.79 2.63
N GLY A 102 -7.15 5.64 1.35
CA GLY A 102 -8.42 6.07 0.79
C GLY A 102 -8.58 7.59 0.66
N VAL A 103 -7.54 8.37 0.95
CA VAL A 103 -7.53 9.81 0.70
C VAL A 103 -7.07 10.07 -0.73
N ARG A 104 -7.93 10.72 -1.52
CA ARG A 104 -7.54 11.22 -2.84
C ARG A 104 -6.44 12.27 -2.70
N GLU A 105 -5.37 12.11 -3.46
CA GLU A 105 -4.25 13.01 -3.52
C GLU A 105 -4.67 14.40 -4.03
N PRO A 106 -3.96 15.46 -3.62
CA PRO A 106 -4.21 16.81 -4.13
C PRO A 106 -4.08 16.93 -5.64
N ASP A 107 -3.32 16.04 -6.29
CA ASP A 107 -2.96 16.01 -7.72
C ASP A 107 -2.17 17.28 -8.14
N GLY A 108 -0.93 17.12 -8.58
CA GLY A 108 -0.09 18.24 -9.01
C GLY A 108 -0.61 18.94 -10.28
N ILE A 109 -0.15 20.18 -10.50
CA ILE A 109 -0.53 21.01 -11.65
C ILE A 109 0.70 21.50 -12.42
N ALA A 110 0.51 21.81 -13.70
CA ALA A 110 1.45 22.63 -14.44
C ALA A 110 1.06 24.11 -14.28
N VAL A 111 2.06 24.96 -14.05
CA VAL A 111 1.88 26.41 -13.90
C VAL A 111 2.75 27.14 -14.92
N SER A 112 2.26 28.29 -15.39
CA SER A 112 3.03 29.18 -16.27
C SER A 112 4.26 29.75 -15.54
N THR A 113 5.29 30.17 -16.29
CA THR A 113 6.38 31.02 -15.75
C THR A 113 5.92 32.45 -15.41
N ASP A 114 4.70 32.83 -15.79
CA ASP A 114 4.05 34.05 -15.29
C ASP A 114 3.63 33.85 -13.83
N VAL A 115 4.30 34.55 -12.91
CA VAL A 115 4.13 34.38 -11.47
C VAL A 115 2.74 34.78 -10.98
N ASP A 116 2.10 35.76 -11.62
CA ASP A 116 0.76 36.21 -11.23
C ASP A 116 -0.26 35.12 -11.56
N MET A 117 -0.20 34.58 -12.78
CA MET A 117 -1.04 33.45 -13.18
C MET A 117 -0.75 32.19 -12.36
N ALA A 118 0.53 31.87 -12.14
CA ALA A 118 0.91 30.71 -11.34
C ALA A 118 0.41 30.80 -9.91
N ALA A 119 0.47 31.99 -9.28
CA ALA A 119 -0.05 32.20 -7.95
C ALA A 119 -1.57 32.03 -7.88
N GLU A 120 -2.31 32.50 -8.89
CA GLU A 120 -3.75 32.26 -9.01
C GLU A 120 -4.07 30.76 -9.15
N ASP A 121 -3.37 30.05 -10.04
CA ASP A 121 -3.57 28.61 -10.24
C ASP A 121 -3.27 27.83 -8.96
N VAL A 122 -2.16 28.13 -8.29
CA VAL A 122 -1.81 27.48 -7.01
C VAL A 122 -2.84 27.82 -5.93
N HIS A 123 -3.25 29.08 -5.81
CA HIS A 123 -4.16 29.52 -4.76
C HIS A 123 -5.60 29.01 -4.93
N PHE A 124 -6.12 29.03 -6.15
CA PHE A 124 -7.52 28.69 -6.43
C PHE A 124 -7.74 27.24 -6.82
N ASP A 125 -6.69 26.50 -7.20
CA ASP A 125 -6.81 25.10 -7.59
C ASP A 125 -6.02 24.13 -6.68
N LEU A 126 -4.68 24.26 -6.62
CA LEU A 126 -3.86 23.28 -5.88
C LEU A 126 -4.08 23.34 -4.36
N LEU A 127 -4.04 24.55 -3.76
CA LEU A 127 -4.16 24.70 -2.30
C LEU A 127 -5.53 24.23 -1.75
N PRO A 128 -6.69 24.49 -2.38
CA PRO A 128 -7.97 23.97 -1.91
C PRO A 128 -8.04 22.44 -1.91
N ARG A 129 -7.48 21.79 -2.96
CA ARG A 129 -7.39 20.33 -3.03
C ARG A 129 -6.46 19.78 -1.95
N TYR A 130 -5.32 20.44 -1.73
CA TYR A 130 -4.40 20.08 -0.66
C TYR A 130 -5.05 20.20 0.72
N ALA A 131 -5.67 21.34 1.04
CA ALA A 131 -6.36 21.54 2.32
C ALA A 131 -7.45 20.48 2.56
N THR A 132 -8.20 20.10 1.52
CA THR A 132 -9.22 19.04 1.60
C THR A 132 -8.60 17.67 1.91
N ALA A 133 -7.50 17.32 1.23
CA ALA A 133 -6.81 16.06 1.45
C ALA A 133 -6.18 16.02 2.86
N LEU A 134 -5.51 17.11 3.26
CA LEU A 134 -4.87 17.24 4.57
C LEU A 134 -5.90 17.10 5.71
N ALA A 135 -7.06 17.74 5.60
CA ALA A 135 -8.13 17.62 6.59
C ALA A 135 -8.61 16.16 6.74
N LYS A 136 -8.69 15.40 5.63
CA LYS A 136 -9.05 13.97 5.67
C LYS A 136 -7.96 13.13 6.33
N VAL A 137 -6.69 13.36 6.00
CA VAL A 137 -5.57 12.66 6.64
C VAL A 137 -5.52 12.93 8.13
N GLN A 138 -5.66 14.19 8.54
CA GLN A 138 -5.72 14.57 9.95
C GLN A 138 -6.92 13.91 10.65
N HIS A 139 -8.08 13.83 9.99
CA HIS A 139 -9.23 13.11 10.51
C HIS A 139 -8.94 11.61 10.70
N ASN A 140 -8.35 10.95 9.71
CA ASN A 140 -7.98 9.53 9.79
C ASN A 140 -6.92 9.27 10.87
N ALA A 141 -5.94 10.17 11.02
CA ALA A 141 -4.90 10.08 12.05
C ALA A 141 -5.50 10.25 13.46
N ALA A 142 -6.49 11.13 13.63
CA ALA A 142 -7.22 11.30 14.89
C ALA A 142 -8.19 10.14 15.18
N HIS A 143 -8.60 9.40 14.15
CA HIS A 143 -9.49 8.24 14.25
C HIS A 143 -8.85 7.03 13.56
N PRO A 144 -7.71 6.52 14.07
CA PRO A 144 -7.02 5.41 13.43
C PRO A 144 -8.01 4.26 13.23
N PRO A 145 -8.02 3.63 12.05
CA PRO A 145 -8.82 2.43 11.88
C PRO A 145 -8.43 1.46 12.99
N ALA A 146 -9.42 0.76 13.54
CA ALA A 146 -9.13 -0.28 14.51
C ALA A 146 -8.02 -1.15 13.93
N PRO A 147 -6.92 -1.42 14.69
CA PRO A 147 -5.82 -2.22 14.19
C PRO A 147 -6.45 -3.46 13.55
N PRO A 148 -6.04 -3.85 12.32
CA PRO A 148 -6.64 -4.98 11.63
C PRO A 148 -6.75 -6.08 12.66
N GLY A 149 -7.99 -6.41 13.04
CA GLY A 149 -8.24 -7.35 14.13
C GLY A 149 -7.35 -8.55 13.84
N ALA A 150 -6.57 -8.97 14.84
CA ALA A 150 -5.56 -10.02 14.71
C ALA A 150 -5.98 -11.01 13.62
N PRO A 151 -5.13 -11.29 12.60
CA PRO A 151 -5.53 -12.03 11.42
C PRO A 151 -6.44 -13.16 11.88
N ALA A 152 -7.68 -13.18 11.37
CA ALA A 152 -8.65 -14.18 11.76
C ALA A 152 -7.90 -15.51 11.75
N PRO A 153 -7.88 -16.28 12.87
CA PRO A 153 -7.05 -17.47 12.97
C PRO A 153 -7.29 -18.29 11.71
N GLU A 154 -6.23 -18.57 10.95
CA GLU A 154 -6.36 -19.30 9.69
C GLU A 154 -7.24 -20.51 9.98
N PRO A 155 -8.37 -20.67 9.27
CA PRO A 155 -9.29 -21.75 9.57
C PRO A 155 -8.51 -23.05 9.48
N GLU A 156 -8.47 -23.79 10.59
CA GLU A 156 -7.70 -25.03 10.68
C GLU A 156 -8.07 -25.89 9.48
N THR A 157 -7.08 -26.34 8.71
CA THR A 157 -7.31 -27.16 7.53
C THR A 157 -6.58 -28.48 7.65
N ILE A 158 -7.33 -29.58 7.61
CA ILE A 158 -6.78 -30.93 7.61
C ILE A 158 -6.53 -31.37 6.17
N VAL A 159 -5.29 -31.77 5.90
CA VAL A 159 -4.93 -32.43 4.65
C VAL A 159 -5.04 -33.93 4.82
N MET A 160 -5.93 -34.57 4.05
CA MET A 160 -6.07 -36.02 3.95
C MET A 160 -5.35 -36.52 2.69
N THR A 161 -4.38 -37.40 2.85
CA THR A 161 -3.55 -37.91 1.73
C THR A 161 -3.83 -39.39 1.47
N TRP A 162 -4.25 -39.72 0.25
CA TRP A 162 -4.52 -41.09 -0.22
C TRP A 162 -3.27 -41.77 -0.76
N TYR A 163 -2.67 -42.68 -0.02
CA TYR A 163 -1.52 -43.45 -0.49
C TYR A 163 -1.94 -44.55 -1.46
N GLY A 164 -1.01 -44.94 -2.34
CA GLY A 164 -1.26 -45.90 -3.42
C GLY A 164 -1.53 -47.33 -2.97
N ASP A 165 -1.31 -47.62 -1.70
CA ASP A 165 -1.65 -48.86 -0.99
C ASP A 165 -3.09 -48.86 -0.43
N GLY A 166 -3.87 -47.80 -0.68
CA GLY A 166 -5.21 -47.61 -0.16
C GLY A 166 -5.24 -47.01 1.25
N LEU A 167 -4.09 -46.73 1.87
CA LEU A 167 -4.03 -46.06 3.17
C LEU A 167 -4.40 -44.58 3.02
N LEU A 168 -5.25 -44.07 3.91
CA LEU A 168 -5.52 -42.64 4.00
C LEU A 168 -4.97 -42.09 5.31
N ALA A 169 -4.08 -41.09 5.24
CA ALA A 169 -3.54 -40.44 6.43
C ALA A 169 -3.96 -38.97 6.53
N ALA A 170 -4.23 -38.52 7.75
CA ALA A 170 -4.57 -37.15 8.09
C ALA A 170 -3.81 -36.69 9.33
N LYS A 171 -3.28 -35.47 9.32
CA LYS A 171 -2.67 -34.86 10.51
C LYS A 171 -3.66 -33.87 11.12
N ALA A 172 -3.94 -34.04 12.41
CA ALA A 172 -4.80 -33.14 13.17
C ALA A 172 -3.95 -32.28 14.09
N THR A 173 -4.27 -30.98 14.17
CA THR A 173 -3.59 -30.01 15.02
C THR A 173 -4.42 -29.61 16.24
N SER A 174 -5.74 -29.80 16.22
CA SER A 174 -6.65 -29.61 17.35
C SER A 174 -7.22 -30.91 17.93
N GLN A 175 -7.76 -30.80 19.15
CA GLN A 175 -8.43 -31.91 19.82
C GLN A 175 -9.75 -32.26 19.13
N GLU A 176 -10.44 -31.27 18.58
CA GLU A 176 -11.67 -31.35 17.81
C GLU A 176 -11.43 -32.13 16.51
N ALA A 177 -10.37 -31.78 15.78
CA ALA A 177 -9.92 -32.51 14.60
C ALA A 177 -9.60 -33.98 14.92
N ALA A 178 -8.82 -34.23 15.96
CA ALA A 178 -8.45 -35.58 16.39
C ALA A 178 -9.67 -36.41 16.79
N LYS A 179 -10.66 -35.79 17.47
CA LYS A 179 -11.91 -36.45 17.86
C LYS A 179 -12.75 -36.82 16.64
N ALA A 180 -12.97 -35.90 15.71
CA ALA A 180 -13.74 -36.14 14.50
C ALA A 180 -13.13 -37.27 13.65
N LEU A 181 -11.79 -37.33 13.53
CA LEU A 181 -11.12 -38.42 12.82
C LEU A 181 -11.33 -39.78 13.51
N ARG A 182 -11.17 -39.85 14.85
CA ARG A 182 -11.38 -41.11 15.60
C ARG A 182 -12.81 -41.62 15.51
N GLU A 183 -13.79 -40.74 15.64
CA GLU A 183 -15.22 -41.10 15.58
C GLU A 183 -15.62 -41.64 14.20
N ASN A 184 -14.86 -41.31 13.16
CA ASN A 184 -15.09 -41.75 11.79
C ASN A 184 -14.14 -42.88 11.32
N GLY A 185 -13.50 -43.59 12.26
CA GLY A 185 -12.77 -44.83 11.99
C GLY A 185 -11.27 -44.65 11.72
N PHE A 186 -10.73 -43.44 11.82
CA PHE A 186 -9.28 -43.24 11.77
C PHE A 186 -8.62 -43.64 13.09
N THR A 187 -7.52 -44.38 13.02
CA THR A 187 -6.72 -44.78 14.18
C THR A 187 -5.44 -43.95 14.22
N TYR A 188 -5.02 -43.49 15.40
CA TYR A 188 -3.74 -42.79 15.51
C TYR A 188 -2.58 -43.77 15.39
N ASP A 189 -1.69 -43.54 14.42
CA ASP A 189 -0.43 -44.27 14.27
C ASP A 189 0.71 -43.45 14.91
N PRO A 190 1.31 -43.93 16.01
CA PRO A 190 2.43 -43.25 16.66
C PRO A 190 3.69 -43.16 15.79
N ALA A 191 3.88 -44.05 14.82
CA ALA A 191 5.05 -44.01 13.95
C ALA A 191 4.97 -42.83 12.97
N GLU A 192 3.83 -42.67 12.31
CA GLU A 192 3.58 -41.62 11.32
C GLU A 192 3.13 -40.27 11.92
N HIS A 193 2.84 -40.26 13.23
CA HIS A 193 2.25 -39.12 13.93
C HIS A 193 1.00 -38.59 13.21
N ALA A 194 0.16 -39.52 12.73
CA ALA A 194 -0.99 -39.24 11.89
C ALA A 194 -2.15 -40.19 12.19
N PHE A 195 -3.35 -39.75 11.86
CA PHE A 195 -4.56 -40.57 11.87
C PHE A 195 -4.67 -41.31 10.55
N VAL A 196 -4.69 -42.64 10.61
CA VAL A 196 -4.71 -43.51 9.44
C VAL A 196 -6.01 -44.29 9.33
N LEU A 197 -6.48 -44.47 8.10
CA LEU A 197 -7.64 -45.28 7.76
C LEU A 197 -7.22 -46.35 6.73
N PRO A 198 -7.22 -47.65 7.09
CA PRO A 198 -6.73 -48.74 6.23
C PRO A 198 -7.63 -49.01 5.01
N GLY A 199 -7.01 -49.55 3.96
CA GLY A 199 -7.44 -49.54 2.54
C GLY A 199 -8.29 -50.68 2.00
N ASP A 200 -8.81 -51.57 2.83
CA ASP A 200 -9.34 -52.85 2.34
C ASP A 200 -10.74 -52.76 1.70
N ASP A 201 -11.49 -51.68 1.98
CA ASP A 201 -12.81 -51.39 1.42
C ASP A 201 -12.93 -49.91 1.05
N THR A 202 -12.78 -49.61 -0.24
CA THR A 202 -12.83 -48.25 -0.77
C THR A 202 -14.19 -47.57 -0.59
N ALA A 203 -15.30 -48.31 -0.55
CA ALA A 203 -16.64 -47.76 -0.33
C ALA A 203 -16.87 -47.40 1.14
N HIS A 204 -16.35 -48.23 2.06
CA HIS A 204 -16.30 -47.91 3.48
C HIS A 204 -15.44 -46.68 3.73
N GLN A 205 -14.23 -46.62 3.17
CA GLN A 205 -13.34 -45.48 3.31
C GLN A 205 -13.95 -44.18 2.79
N ALA A 206 -14.54 -44.19 1.59
CA ALA A 206 -15.17 -43.01 1.02
C ALA A 206 -16.33 -42.48 1.91
N ARG A 207 -17.04 -43.37 2.61
CA ARG A 207 -18.08 -42.97 3.58
C ARG A 207 -17.47 -42.36 4.84
N CYS A 208 -16.44 -42.98 5.41
CA CYS A 208 -15.72 -42.45 6.57
C CYS A 208 -15.14 -41.06 6.29
N VAL A 209 -14.54 -40.85 5.11
CA VAL A 209 -14.00 -39.55 4.68
C VAL A 209 -15.08 -38.48 4.56
N ARG A 210 -16.23 -38.80 3.95
CA ARG A 210 -17.35 -37.85 3.83
C ARG A 210 -17.91 -37.46 5.20
N ASN A 211 -18.11 -38.42 6.10
CA ASN A 211 -18.63 -38.16 7.43
C ASN A 211 -17.63 -37.34 8.27
N ALA A 212 -16.35 -37.70 8.22
CA ALA A 212 -15.29 -36.92 8.86
C ALA A 212 -15.25 -35.48 8.32
N GLY A 213 -15.35 -35.30 6.99
CA GLY A 213 -15.41 -33.98 6.36
C GLY A 213 -16.59 -33.14 6.84
N GLN A 214 -17.79 -33.71 6.92
CA GLN A 214 -18.98 -33.02 7.43
C GLN A 214 -18.84 -32.62 8.90
N GLN A 215 -18.27 -33.49 9.73
CA GLN A 215 -18.08 -33.20 11.14
C GLN A 215 -17.01 -32.14 11.38
N LEU A 216 -15.94 -32.14 10.58
CA LEU A 216 -14.90 -31.12 10.60
C LEU A 216 -15.43 -29.76 10.14
N ASP A 217 -16.25 -29.73 9.09
CA ASP A 217 -16.91 -28.52 8.59
C ASP A 217 -17.84 -27.89 9.65
N ALA A 218 -18.56 -28.72 10.42
CA ALA A 218 -19.38 -28.26 11.55
C ALA A 218 -18.57 -27.57 12.67
N HIS A 219 -17.25 -27.80 12.74
CA HIS A 219 -16.32 -27.14 13.64
C HIS A 219 -15.53 -26.00 12.97
N GLY A 220 -15.85 -25.65 11.73
CA GLY A 220 -15.13 -24.63 10.96
C GLY A 220 -13.76 -25.07 10.48
N ILE A 221 -13.50 -26.39 10.46
CA ILE A 221 -12.22 -26.98 10.05
C ILE A 221 -12.33 -27.41 8.58
N GLY A 222 -11.53 -26.80 7.72
CA GLY A 222 -11.46 -27.15 6.31
C GLY A 222 -10.85 -28.52 6.08
N VAL A 223 -11.27 -29.22 5.01
CA VAL A 223 -10.67 -30.50 4.60
C VAL A 223 -10.19 -30.42 3.17
N THR A 224 -8.92 -30.74 2.96
CA THR A 224 -8.32 -30.87 1.63
C THR A 224 -7.93 -32.33 1.38
N LEU A 225 -8.41 -32.90 0.29
CA LEU A 225 -8.02 -34.23 -0.18
C LEU A 225 -6.87 -34.11 -1.20
N ARG A 226 -5.79 -34.86 -0.97
CA ARG A 226 -4.64 -34.94 -1.88
C ARG A 226 -4.34 -36.38 -2.25
N HIS A 227 -3.91 -36.58 -3.49
CA HIS A 227 -3.20 -37.79 -3.91
C HIS A 227 -1.70 -37.48 -3.89
N PRO A 228 -0.85 -38.42 -3.46
CA PRO A 228 0.59 -38.25 -3.52
C PRO A 228 1.01 -38.05 -4.98
N PRO A 229 2.04 -37.24 -5.21
CA PRO A 229 2.60 -37.11 -6.55
C PRO A 229 3.03 -38.49 -7.04
N LYS A 230 2.66 -38.83 -8.28
CA LYS A 230 3.21 -40.01 -8.97
C LYS A 230 4.73 -39.84 -9.01
N GLN A 231 5.48 -40.70 -8.32
CA GLN A 231 6.93 -40.75 -8.49
C GLN A 231 7.26 -41.14 -9.94
N PRO A 232 8.24 -40.48 -10.58
CA PRO A 232 8.68 -40.80 -11.94
C PRO A 232 9.38 -42.16 -12.04
#